data_AF-H8IUN1-F1
#
_entry.id   AF-H8IUN1-F1
#
_cell.length_a   1.000
_cell.length_b   1.000
_cell.length_c   1.000
_cell.angle_alpha   90.00
_cell.angle_beta   90.00
_cell.angle_gamma   90.00
#
_symmetry.space_group_name_H-M   'P 1'
#
loop_
_entity.id
_entity.type
_entity.pdbx_description
1 polymer ?
#
loop_
_entity_poly.entity_id
_entity_poly.type
_entity_poly.pdbx_seq_one_letter_code
_entity_poly.pdbx_strand_id
1 'polypeptide(L)' 'MLTPDKQFYDSAETVLVARELGHVDVSSSTVKKAAYYGDRPLKRTKIGGRVYFARQDIEAWLDSRIERAV' A
#
# COMPACT_ATOMS: atom_id res chain seq x y z
N MET A 1 11.70 6.79 18.54
CA MET A 1 10.26 6.64 18.85
C MET A 1 9.52 6.59 17.53
N LEU A 2 9.11 5.41 17.07
CA LEU A 2 8.21 5.26 15.92
C LEU A 2 6.82 5.04 16.51
N THR A 3 5.91 6.00 16.34
CA THR A 3 4.54 5.89 16.82
C THR A 3 3.87 4.66 16.18
N PRO A 4 3.44 3.64 16.95
CA PRO A 4 2.77 2.44 16.42
C PRO A 4 1.35 2.69 15.89
N ASP A 5 0.88 3.94 15.91
CA ASP A 5 -0.55 4.28 15.83
C ASP A 5 -1.07 4.64 14.43
N LYS A 6 -0.21 4.73 13.41
CA LYS A 6 -0.71 4.82 12.02
C LYS A 6 -0.80 3.43 11.40
N GLN A 7 -1.77 2.65 11.84
CA GLN A 7 -2.10 1.37 11.19
C GLN A 7 -2.65 1.58 9.78
N PHE A 8 -3.30 2.72 9.53
CA PHE A 8 -3.98 3.06 8.29
C PHE A 8 -3.27 4.23 7.59
N TYR A 9 -2.91 4.01 6.33
CA TYR A 9 -2.22 4.97 5.48
C TYR A 9 -3.10 5.39 4.32
N ASP A 10 -3.07 6.67 3.95
CA ASP A 10 -3.67 7.11 2.70
C ASP A 10 -2.81 6.69 1.48
N SER A 11 -3.27 7.02 0.27
CA SER A 11 -2.55 6.66 -0.96
C SER A 11 -1.17 7.30 -1.12
N ALA A 12 -0.93 8.47 -0.52
CA ALA A 12 0.37 9.15 -0.55
C ALA A 12 1.30 8.56 0.52
N GLU A 13 0.79 8.32 1.72
CA GLU A 13 1.53 7.66 2.79
C GLU A 13 1.91 6.22 2.40
N THR A 14 1.04 5.50 1.68
CA THR A 14 1.34 4.16 1.16
C THR A 14 2.56 4.15 0.23
N VAL A 15 2.77 5.21 -0.56
CA VAL A 15 3.96 5.35 -1.41
C VAL A 15 5.21 5.56 -0.56
N LEU A 16 5.12 6.30 0.54
CA LEU A 16 6.24 6.48 1.46
C LEU A 16 6.62 5.15 2.11
N VAL A 17 5.63 4.40 2.62
CA VAL A 17 5.84 3.07 3.20
C VAL A 17 6.48 2.12 2.18
N ALA A 18 5.99 2.11 0.93
CA ALA A 18 6.58 1.28 -0.12
C ALA A 18 8.05 1.65 -0.39
N ARG A 19 8.39 2.94 -0.41
CA ARG A 19 9.77 3.41 -0.57
C ARG A 19 10.66 3.06 0.61
N GLU A 20 10.16 3.17 1.84
CA GLU A 20 10.88 2.73 3.06
C GLU A 20 11.19 1.23 3.02
N LEU A 21 10.32 0.44 2.38
CA LEU A 21 10.51 -0.99 2.14
C LEU A 21 11.35 -1.32 0.89
N GLY A 22 11.91 -0.30 0.22
CA GLY A 22 12.79 -0.47 -0.95
C GLY A 22 12.07 -0.49 -2.31
N HIS A 23 10.75 -0.35 -2.34
CA HIS A 23 9.96 -0.35 -3.57
C HIS A 23 9.82 1.07 -4.16
N VAL A 24 10.89 1.55 -4.79
CA VAL A 24 10.94 2.89 -5.39
C VAL A 24 10.09 3.05 -6.66
N ASP A 25 9.68 1.93 -7.28
CA ASP A 25 8.80 1.89 -8.46
C ASP A 25 7.33 2.16 -8.13
N VAL A 26 6.97 2.14 -6.84
CA VAL A 26 5.61 2.37 -6.39
C VAL A 26 5.30 3.87 -6.40
N SER A 27 4.26 4.23 -7.15
CA SER A 27 3.73 5.58 -7.25
C SER A 27 2.27 5.62 -6.80
N SER A 28 1.73 6.82 -6.52
CA SER A 28 0.31 6.95 -6.16
C SER A 28 -0.62 6.41 -7.25
N SER A 29 -0.18 6.48 -8.52
CA SER A 29 -0.88 5.89 -9.66
C SER A 29 -0.91 4.36 -9.58
N THR A 30 0.22 3.73 -9.21
CA THR A 30 0.32 2.28 -8.98
C THR A 30 -0.59 1.85 -7.82
N VAL A 31 -0.57 2.59 -6.71
CA VAL A 31 -1.43 2.33 -5.54
C VAL A 31 -2.90 2.43 -5.92
N LYS A 32 -3.31 3.48 -6.64
CA LYS A 32 -4.69 3.62 -7.12
C LYS A 32 -5.08 2.50 -8.09
N LYS A 33 -4.22 2.12 -9.03
CA LYS A 33 -4.47 0.98 -9.91
C LYS A 33 -4.65 -0.32 -9.12
N ALA A 34 -3.78 -0.60 -8.16
CA ALA A 34 -3.89 -1.77 -7.29
C ALA A 34 -5.18 -1.72 -6.44
N ALA A 35 -5.58 -0.55 -5.95
CA ALA A 35 -6.76 -0.41 -5.11
C ALA A 35 -8.10 -0.54 -5.88
N TYR A 36 -8.14 -0.15 -7.17
CA TYR A 36 -9.40 -0.01 -7.92
C TYR A 36 -9.51 -0.88 -9.18
N TYR A 37 -8.40 -1.35 -9.77
CA TYR A 37 -8.37 -1.89 -11.13
C TYR A 37 -7.50 -3.15 -11.31
N GLY A 38 -6.91 -3.71 -10.24
CA GLY A 38 -5.83 -4.69 -10.34
C GLY A 38 -6.21 -6.17 -10.15
N ASP A 39 -5.45 -7.04 -10.80
CA ASP A 39 -5.40 -8.51 -10.65
C ASP A 39 -4.99 -8.96 -9.23
N ARG A 40 -4.27 -8.09 -8.50
CA ARG A 40 -3.94 -8.23 -7.07
C ARG A 40 -4.40 -6.99 -6.31
N PRO A 41 -5.61 -7.01 -5.76
CA PRO A 41 -6.21 -5.82 -5.19
C PRO A 41 -5.52 -5.47 -3.87
N LEU A 42 -4.99 -4.24 -3.78
CA LEU A 42 -4.59 -3.68 -2.50
C LEU A 42 -5.86 -3.44 -1.68
N LYS A 43 -5.92 -4.06 -0.49
CA LYS A 43 -7.13 -4.04 0.33
C LYS A 43 -7.43 -2.63 0.81
N ARG A 44 -8.63 -2.15 0.47
CA ARG A 44 -9.13 -0.83 0.84
C ARG A 44 -9.93 -0.90 2.12
N THR A 45 -9.61 -0.03 3.07
CA THR A 45 -10.40 0.19 4.28
C THR A 45 -11.06 1.56 4.21
N LYS A 46 -12.39 1.61 4.33
CA LYS A 46 -13.13 2.87 4.30
C LYS A 46 -13.42 3.35 5.72
N ILE A 47 -12.87 4.49 6.10
CA ILE A 47 -13.06 5.12 7.42
C ILE A 47 -13.55 6.55 7.17
N GLY A 48 -14.74 6.90 7.68
CA GLY A 48 -15.28 8.25 7.55
C GLY A 48 -15.41 8.75 6.10
N GLY A 49 -15.67 7.86 5.14
CA GLY A 49 -15.80 8.22 3.72
C GLY A 49 -14.48 8.27 2.94
N ARG A 50 -13.33 8.17 3.61
CA ARG A 50 -12.01 8.14 2.99
C ARG A 50 -11.47 6.71 2.91
N VAL A 51 -10.62 6.46 1.92
CA VAL A 51 -9.98 5.17 1.70
C VAL A 51 -8.57 5.20 2.31
N TYR A 52 -8.30 4.20 3.13
CA TYR A 52 -7.02 3.95 3.77
C TYR A 52 -6.58 2.51 3.52
N PHE A 53 -5.31 2.24 3.78
CA PHE A 53 -4.63 0.97 3.55
C PHE A 53 -3.92 0.55 4.84
N ALA A 54 -4.14 -0.67 5.31
CA ALA A 54 -3.45 -1.13 6.51
C ALA A 54 -1.99 -1.46 6.18
N ARG A 55 -1.05 -1.24 7.12
CA ARG A 55 0.37 -1.58 6.91
C ARG A 55 0.58 -3.00 6.38
N GLN A 56 -0.06 -3.96 7.04
CA GLN A 56 0.05 -5.38 6.70
C GLN A 56 -0.48 -5.69 5.29
N ASP A 57 -1.55 -5.02 4.87
CA ASP A 57 -2.10 -5.18 3.52
C ASP A 57 -1.16 -4.57 2.46
N ILE A 58 -0.47 -3.46 2.79
CA ILE A 58 0.55 -2.86 1.93
C ILE A 58 1.74 -3.82 1.81
N GLU A 59 2.25 -4.34 2.91
CA GLU A 59 3.37 -5.29 2.95
C GLU A 59 3.05 -6.55 2.13
N ALA A 60 1.88 -7.18 2.35
CA ALA A 60 1.45 -8.35 1.59
C ALA A 60 1.29 -8.06 0.08
N TRP A 61 0.77 -6.87 -0.26
CA TRP A 61 0.66 -6.45 -1.65
C TRP A 61 2.04 -6.32 -2.31
N LEU A 62 2.99 -5.69 -1.63
CA LEU A 62 4.36 -5.51 -2.10
C LEU A 62 5.12 -6.83 -2.22
N ASP A 63 5.00 -7.71 -1.22
CA ASP A 63 5.63 -9.03 -1.20
C ASP A 63 5.18 -9.87 -2.39
N SER A 64 3.86 -9.88 -2.66
CA SER A 64 3.34 -10.59 -3.83
C SER A 64 4.01 -10.12 -5.13
N ARG A 65 4.34 -8.81 -5.27
CA ARG A 65 4.98 -8.28 -6.50
C ARG A 65 6.37 -8.87 -6.72
N ILE A 66 7.10 -9.23 -5.65
CA ILE A 66 8.45 -9.80 -5.73
C ILE A 66 8.40 -11.25 -6.23
N GLU A 67 7.43 -12.05 -5.78
CA GLU A 67 7.30 -13.48 -6.14
C GLU A 67 7.09 -13.74 -7.64
N ARG A 68 6.88 -12.70 -8.46
CA ARG A 68 6.79 -12.82 -9.94
C ARG A 68 8.01 -12.31 -10.70
N ALA A 69 8.99 -11.74 -10.02
CA ALA A 69 10.24 -11.29 -10.65
C ALA A 69 11.33 -12.38 -10.66
N VAL A 70 11.05 -13.56 -10.09
CA VAL A 70 11.94 -14.73 -10.01
C VAL A 70 11.56 -15.83 -11.00
#